data_AF-A0A6A4JUN8-F1
#
_entry.id   AF-A0A6A4JUN8-F1
#
_cell.length_a   1.000
_cell.length_b   1.000
_cell.length_c   1.000
_cell.angle_alpha   90.00
_cell.angle_beta   90.00
_cell.angle_gamma   90.00
#
_symmetry.space_group_name_H-M   'P 1'
#
loop_
_entity.id
_entity.type
_entity.pdbx_description
1 polymer ?
#
loop_
_entity_poly.entity_id
_entity_poly.type
_entity_poly.pdbx_seq_one_letter_code
_entity_poly.pdbx_strand_id
1 'polypeptide(L)'
;MDPEKVWGVAYELCGEDAIAYLNNREVTLGGYVTKFSKFYPTAGGNPFPVLLYIATDESVHWLGEASEDEIAEQVVSCSGSCGHNVEYVLRLADYVRDHAPDVIDEHLFTLEAFVRKRVADKSLNLDLLMGPPITKALPVSVPEDEETAEIPPLNFIDLMDNTKLRCLGI
;
A
#
# COMPACT_ATOMS: atom_id res chain seq x y z
N MET A 1 -0.51 3.04 28.60
CA MET A 1 -1.02 3.09 27.22
C MET A 1 -0.72 1.75 26.61
N ASP A 2 -1.71 1.12 25.99
CA ASP A 2 -1.42 -0.04 25.15
C ASP A 2 -0.55 0.42 23.97
N PRO A 3 0.41 -0.40 23.51
CA PRO A 3 1.18 -0.09 22.32
C PRO A 3 0.25 0.03 21.12
N GLU A 4 0.54 0.98 20.23
CA GLU A 4 -0.13 1.09 18.93
C GLU A 4 0.03 -0.21 18.14
N LYS A 5 -1.02 -0.59 17.41
CA LYS A 5 -1.10 -1.86 16.68
C LYS A 5 -1.55 -1.57 15.25
N VAL A 6 -0.98 -2.31 14.31
CA VAL A 6 -1.42 -2.34 12.92
C VAL A 6 -1.71 -3.79 12.57
N TRP A 7 -2.83 -4.04 11.91
CA TRP A 7 -3.14 -5.35 11.37
C TRP A 7 -2.59 -5.47 9.95
N GLY A 8 -2.11 -6.66 9.58
CA GLY A 8 -1.61 -6.92 8.24
C GLY A 8 -1.26 -8.38 8.03
N VAL A 9 -0.62 -8.66 6.89
CA VAL A 9 -0.21 -10.00 6.47
C VAL A 9 1.31 -10.09 6.47
N ALA A 10 1.85 -11.17 7.02
CA ALA A 10 3.26 -11.52 6.91
C ALA A 10 3.45 -12.50 5.75
N TYR A 11 4.43 -12.23 4.89
CA TYR A 11 4.80 -13.10 3.77
C TYR A 11 6.14 -13.77 4.04
N GLU A 12 6.23 -15.07 3.76
CA GLU A 12 7.49 -15.80 3.76
C GLU A 12 8.20 -15.57 2.42
N LEU A 13 9.47 -15.18 2.48
CA LEU A 13 10.29 -14.98 1.29
C LEU A 13 10.98 -16.29 0.92
N CYS A 14 10.79 -16.72 -0.33
CA CYS A 14 11.49 -17.86 -0.92
C CYS A 14 12.62 -17.34 -1.82
N GLY A 15 13.85 -17.82 -1.60
CA GLY A 15 15.02 -17.45 -2.41
C GLY A 15 15.76 -16.21 -1.91
N GLU A 16 17.04 -16.09 -2.31
CA GLU A 16 17.94 -15.02 -1.84
C GLU A 16 17.71 -13.69 -2.56
N ASP A 17 17.22 -13.73 -3.81
CA ASP A 17 17.05 -12.54 -4.65
C ASP A 17 15.88 -11.64 -4.24
N ALA A 18 14.88 -12.19 -3.54
CA ALA A 18 13.68 -11.46 -3.15
C ALA A 18 14.00 -10.26 -2.25
N ILE A 19 14.94 -10.42 -1.30
CA ILE A 19 15.34 -9.34 -0.39
C ILE A 19 16.09 -8.25 -1.16
N ALA A 20 16.99 -8.63 -2.08
CA ALA A 20 17.73 -7.66 -2.88
C ALA A 20 16.80 -6.84 -3.79
N TYR A 21 15.82 -7.50 -4.40
CA TYR A 21 14.78 -6.87 -5.20
C TYR A 21 13.95 -5.87 -4.37
N LEU A 22 13.41 -6.31 -3.22
CA LEU A 22 12.61 -5.46 -2.33
C LEU A 22 13.43 -4.28 -1.81
N ASN A 23 14.71 -4.48 -1.48
CA ASN A 23 15.57 -3.39 -1.02
C ASN A 23 15.79 -2.33 -2.10
N ASN A 24 16.06 -2.73 -3.35
CA ASN A 24 16.20 -1.76 -4.44
C ASN A 24 14.89 -0.97 -4.61
N ARG A 25 13.77 -1.68 -4.68
CA ARG A 25 12.46 -1.05 -4.91
C ARG A 25 12.03 -0.13 -3.78
N GLU A 26 12.00 -0.64 -2.55
CA GLU A 26 11.43 0.09 -1.42
C GLU A 26 12.45 1.08 -0.80
N VAL A 27 13.73 0.72 -0.69
CA VAL A 27 14.72 1.63 -0.08
C VAL A 27 15.29 2.59 -1.11
N THR A 28 15.86 2.09 -2.19
CA THR A 28 16.58 2.93 -3.17
C THR A 28 15.63 3.82 -3.98
N LEU A 29 14.50 3.29 -4.43
CA LEU A 29 13.52 4.06 -5.22
C LEU A 29 12.42 4.70 -4.36
N GLY A 30 11.95 4.00 -3.33
CA GLY A 30 10.85 4.45 -2.48
C GLY A 30 11.27 5.30 -1.27
N GLY A 31 12.55 5.32 -0.90
CA GLY A 31 13.03 6.08 0.26
C GLY A 31 12.53 5.57 1.61
N TYR A 32 12.16 4.29 1.70
CA TYR A 32 11.77 3.62 2.94
C TYR A 32 13.00 3.16 3.73
N VAL A 33 12.89 3.07 5.06
CA VAL A 33 13.88 2.42 5.92
C VAL A 33 13.42 1.02 6.34
N THR A 34 14.36 0.13 6.62
CA THR A 34 14.04 -1.22 7.10
C THR A 34 14.09 -1.32 8.62
N LYS A 35 13.12 -2.02 9.21
CA LYS A 35 13.07 -2.29 10.65
C LYS A 35 12.56 -3.70 10.92
N PHE A 36 13.23 -4.40 11.84
CA PHE A 36 12.69 -5.64 12.38
C PHE A 36 11.64 -5.34 13.46
N SER A 37 10.50 -6.01 13.38
CA SER A 37 9.45 -5.98 14.40
C SER A 37 8.97 -7.41 14.70
N LYS A 38 8.07 -7.54 15.66
CA LYS A 38 7.47 -8.83 16.03
C LYS A 38 6.05 -8.92 15.48
N PHE A 39 5.79 -9.95 14.67
CA PHE A 39 4.46 -10.26 14.16
C PHE A 39 3.74 -11.22 15.11
N TYR A 40 2.44 -10.98 15.32
CA TYR A 40 1.58 -11.76 16.21
C TYR A 40 0.46 -12.42 15.38
N PRO A 41 0.57 -13.72 15.04
CA PRO A 41 -0.39 -14.40 14.19
C PRO A 41 -1.80 -14.45 14.81
N THR A 42 -2.82 -14.12 14.02
CA THR A 42 -4.23 -14.19 14.45
C THR A 42 -4.76 -15.63 14.50
N ALA A 43 -4.23 -16.53 13.66
CA ALA A 43 -4.59 -17.95 13.60
C ALA A 43 -4.02 -18.78 14.78
N GLY A 44 -3.36 -18.14 15.74
CA GLY A 44 -2.59 -18.80 16.79
C GLY A 44 -1.16 -19.12 16.36
N GLY A 45 -0.30 -19.38 17.35
CA GLY A 45 1.13 -19.63 17.16
C GLY A 45 2.03 -18.67 17.93
N ASN A 46 3.33 -18.91 17.87
CA ASN A 46 4.31 -18.08 18.55
C ASN A 46 4.62 -16.82 17.71
N PRO A 47 4.68 -15.63 18.34
CA PRO A 47 5.10 -14.42 17.64
C PRO A 47 6.54 -14.52 17.11
N PHE A 48 6.78 -14.08 15.88
CA PHE A 48 8.06 -14.23 15.16
C PHE A 48 8.55 -12.90 14.57
N PRO A 49 9.86 -12.74 14.28
CA PRO A 49 10.39 -11.51 13.71
C PRO A 49 9.98 -11.35 12.25
N VAL A 50 9.65 -10.12 11.86
CA VAL A 50 9.35 -9.73 10.47
C VAL A 50 10.13 -8.48 10.09
N LEU A 51 10.47 -8.36 8.80
CA LEU A 51 11.07 -7.18 8.20
C LEU A 51 9.96 -6.24 7.74
N LEU A 52 10.04 -4.97 8.13
CA LEU A 52 9.13 -3.91 7.70
C LEU A 52 9.90 -2.86 6.89
N TYR A 53 9.27 -2.35 5.83
CA TYR A 53 9.68 -1.15 5.11
C TYR A 53 8.81 0.02 5.57
N ILE A 54 9.41 1.05 6.14
CA ILE A 54 8.72 2.14 6.83
C ILE A 54 9.15 3.48 6.25
N ALA A 55 8.18 4.32 5.87
CA ALA A 55 8.46 5.71 5.55
C ALA A 55 8.54 6.50 6.85
N THR A 56 9.65 7.21 7.06
CA THR A 56 9.85 8.12 8.19
C THR A 56 9.56 9.56 7.77
N ASP A 57 9.49 10.46 8.72
CA ASP A 57 9.46 11.91 8.51
C ASP A 57 10.72 12.45 7.80
N GLU A 58 11.81 11.68 7.82
CA GLU A 58 13.03 11.95 7.04
C GLU A 58 12.93 11.50 5.57
N SER A 59 11.86 10.77 5.18
CA SER A 59 11.70 10.30 3.80
C SER A 59 11.47 11.46 2.85
N VAL A 60 12.13 11.44 1.69
CA VAL A 60 12.02 12.47 0.64
C VAL A 60 10.60 12.59 0.07
N HIS A 61 9.76 11.60 0.32
CA HIS A 61 8.36 11.54 -0.12
C HIS A 61 7.36 11.81 1.01
N TRP A 62 7.83 12.12 2.23
CA TRP A 62 6.95 12.51 3.33
C TRP A 62 6.39 13.91 3.05
N LEU A 63 5.05 14.02 3.02
CA LEU A 63 4.35 15.26 2.71
C LEU A 63 4.00 16.08 3.96
N GLY A 64 4.40 15.61 5.14
CA GLY A 64 4.02 16.22 6.41
C GLY A 64 2.76 15.60 7.03
N GLU A 65 2.44 16.08 8.23
CA GLU A 65 1.13 15.85 8.83
C GLU A 65 0.05 16.64 8.08
N ALA A 66 -1.12 16.04 7.91
CA ALA A 66 -2.28 16.66 7.27
C ALA A 66 -3.56 16.14 7.92
N SER A 67 -4.62 16.95 7.87
CA SER A 67 -5.95 16.50 8.30
C SER A 67 -6.53 15.47 7.33
N GLU A 68 -7.46 14.62 7.79
CA GLU A 68 -8.11 13.62 6.94
C GLU A 68 -8.85 14.26 5.75
N ASP A 69 -9.31 15.50 5.91
CA ASP A 69 -9.95 16.28 4.85
C ASP A 69 -8.97 16.68 3.74
N GLU A 70 -7.77 17.15 4.12
CA GLU A 70 -6.69 17.48 3.19
C GLU A 70 -6.16 16.23 2.47
N ILE A 71 -5.97 15.13 3.22
CA ILE A 71 -5.56 13.84 2.66
C ILE A 71 -6.63 13.35 1.67
N ALA A 72 -7.91 13.39 2.02
CA ALA A 72 -8.99 12.95 1.14
C ALA A 72 -9.08 13.80 -0.13
N GLU A 73 -8.92 15.12 -0.03
CA GLU A 73 -8.88 16.03 -1.19
C GLU A 73 -7.72 15.68 -2.14
N GLN A 74 -6.57 15.29 -1.58
CA GLN A 74 -5.43 14.84 -2.35
C GLN A 74 -5.69 13.47 -3.01
N VAL A 75 -6.25 12.51 -2.27
CA VAL A 75 -6.59 11.17 -2.76
C VAL A 75 -7.54 11.25 -3.96
N VAL A 76 -8.61 12.05 -3.89
CA VAL A 76 -9.57 12.17 -5.01
C VAL A 76 -9.00 12.88 -6.24
N SER A 77 -7.90 13.62 -6.10
CA SER A 77 -7.28 14.38 -7.19
C SER A 77 -6.02 13.74 -7.76
N CYS A 78 -5.58 12.60 -7.21
CA CYS A 78 -4.35 11.92 -7.60
C CYS A 78 -4.60 10.59 -8.32
N SER A 79 -3.80 10.34 -9.34
CA SER A 79 -3.73 9.10 -10.10
C SER A 79 -2.31 8.90 -10.62
N GLY A 80 -1.86 7.65 -10.70
CA GLY A 80 -0.58 7.28 -11.28
C GLY A 80 -0.71 6.21 -12.37
N SER A 81 0.42 5.63 -12.76
CA SER A 81 0.47 4.49 -13.70
C SER A 81 -0.31 3.26 -13.22
N CYS A 82 -0.62 3.20 -11.93
CA CYS A 82 -1.28 2.06 -11.27
C CYS A 82 -2.75 2.31 -10.95
N GLY A 83 -3.32 3.41 -11.47
CA GLY A 83 -4.71 3.77 -11.23
C GLY A 83 -4.87 4.97 -10.28
N HIS A 84 -6.11 5.18 -9.85
CA HIS A 84 -6.49 6.29 -8.97
C HIS A 84 -6.17 5.98 -7.51
N ASN A 85 -5.77 7.00 -6.73
CA ASN A 85 -5.54 6.80 -5.29
C ASN A 85 -6.85 6.45 -4.55
N VAL A 86 -8.02 6.85 -5.09
CA VAL A 86 -9.34 6.45 -4.57
C VAL A 86 -9.47 4.93 -4.58
N GLU A 87 -9.07 4.28 -5.67
CA GLU A 87 -9.08 2.82 -5.77
C GLU A 87 -8.26 2.18 -4.66
N TYR A 88 -7.04 2.67 -4.45
CA TYR A 88 -6.12 2.16 -3.43
C TYR A 88 -6.73 2.21 -2.02
N VAL A 89 -7.22 3.38 -1.60
CA VAL A 89 -7.75 3.55 -0.23
C VAL A 89 -9.01 2.70 -0.02
N LEU A 90 -9.94 2.71 -0.97
CA LEU A 90 -11.19 1.97 -0.81
C LEU A 90 -10.97 0.45 -0.85
N ARG A 91 -10.09 -0.04 -1.72
CA ARG A 91 -9.73 -1.47 -1.75
C ARG A 91 -9.02 -1.91 -0.48
N LEU A 92 -8.17 -1.08 0.11
CA LEU A 92 -7.51 -1.39 1.38
C LEU A 92 -8.54 -1.49 2.52
N ALA A 93 -9.46 -0.53 2.60
CA ALA A 93 -10.53 -0.55 3.60
C ALA A 93 -11.45 -1.78 3.43
N ASP A 94 -11.79 -2.15 2.20
CA ASP A 94 -12.55 -3.36 1.88
C ASP A 94 -11.77 -4.63 2.28
N TYR A 95 -10.48 -4.69 1.96
CA TYR A 95 -9.63 -5.82 2.32
C TYR A 95 -9.55 -6.04 3.83
N VAL A 96 -9.36 -4.97 4.61
CA VAL A 96 -9.32 -5.04 6.09
C VAL A 96 -10.68 -5.49 6.64
N ARG A 97 -11.80 -4.94 6.14
CA ARG A 97 -13.15 -5.38 6.56
C ARG A 97 -13.40 -6.86 6.27
N ASP A 98 -12.94 -7.37 5.13
CA ASP A 98 -13.18 -8.75 4.71
C ASP A 98 -12.28 -9.76 5.45
N HIS A 99 -11.02 -9.40 5.74
CA HIS A 99 -10.01 -10.33 6.28
C HIS A 99 -9.75 -10.15 7.79
N ALA A 100 -10.19 -9.03 8.36
CA ALA A 100 -9.96 -8.66 9.76
C ALA A 100 -11.19 -7.95 10.36
N PRO A 101 -12.38 -8.58 10.37
CA PRO A 101 -13.63 -7.91 10.76
C PRO A 101 -13.65 -7.40 12.21
N ASP A 102 -12.83 -7.99 13.09
CA ASP A 102 -12.70 -7.59 14.50
C ASP A 102 -11.68 -6.44 14.70
N VAL A 103 -10.98 -6.03 13.64
CA VAL A 103 -10.00 -4.94 13.69
C VAL A 103 -10.67 -3.62 13.28
N ILE A 104 -10.53 -2.63 14.15
CA ILE A 104 -10.96 -1.26 13.88
C ILE A 104 -9.70 -0.41 13.63
N ASP A 105 -9.44 -0.12 12.36
CA ASP A 105 -8.46 0.89 11.96
C ASP A 105 -9.18 2.24 11.84
N GLU A 106 -9.19 3.00 12.94
CA GLU A 106 -9.92 4.27 13.03
C GLU A 106 -9.47 5.27 11.96
N HIS A 107 -8.17 5.33 11.67
CA HIS A 107 -7.63 6.26 10.68
C HIS A 107 -8.05 5.86 9.26
N LEU A 108 -7.87 4.59 8.88
CA LEU A 108 -8.24 4.09 7.56
C LEU A 108 -9.73 4.27 7.27
N PHE A 109 -10.60 3.90 8.20
CA PHE A 109 -12.06 4.01 8.01
C PHE A 109 -12.56 5.46 8.06
N THR A 110 -11.90 6.33 8.83
CA THR A 110 -12.19 7.76 8.78
C THR A 110 -11.80 8.32 7.42
N LEU A 111 -10.57 8.05 6.95
CA LEU A 111 -10.12 8.51 5.64
C LEU A 111 -11.02 7.99 4.51
N GLU A 112 -11.43 6.72 4.56
CA GLU A 112 -12.38 6.13 3.63
C GLU A 112 -13.69 6.95 3.54
N ALA A 113 -14.27 7.30 4.70
CA ALA A 113 -15.48 8.09 4.76
C ALA A 113 -15.31 9.49 4.15
N PHE A 114 -14.17 10.15 4.44
CA PHE A 114 -13.85 11.45 3.83
C PHE A 114 -13.66 11.35 2.31
N VAL A 115 -12.96 10.31 1.82
CA VAL A 115 -12.79 10.07 0.37
C VAL A 115 -14.14 9.86 -0.31
N ARG A 116 -15.02 9.01 0.24
CA ARG A 116 -16.36 8.79 -0.31
C ARG A 116 -17.21 10.06 -0.33
N LYS A 117 -17.15 10.84 0.75
CA LYS A 117 -17.82 12.14 0.83
C LYS A 117 -17.31 13.09 -0.26
N ARG A 118 -16.00 13.18 -0.46
CA ARG A 118 -15.37 14.05 -1.48
C ARG A 118 -15.72 13.62 -2.90
N VAL A 119 -15.77 12.32 -3.17
CA VAL A 119 -16.25 11.77 -4.46
C VAL A 119 -17.70 12.20 -4.72
N ALA A 120 -18.58 12.12 -3.72
CA ALA A 120 -19.97 12.52 -3.84
C ALA A 120 -20.12 14.05 -4.01
N ASP A 121 -19.44 14.85 -3.17
CA ASP A 121 -19.49 16.31 -3.20
C ASP A 121 -19.03 16.87 -4.56
N LYS A 122 -18.06 16.21 -5.20
CA LYS A 122 -17.55 16.57 -6.54
C LYS A 122 -18.30 15.90 -7.69
N SER A 123 -19.31 15.08 -7.40
CA SER A 123 -20.06 14.30 -8.40
C SER A 123 -19.15 13.47 -9.32
N LEU A 124 -18.09 12.88 -8.77
CA LEU A 124 -17.17 12.02 -9.51
C LEU A 124 -17.79 10.63 -9.71
N ASN A 125 -17.51 10.00 -10.84
CA ASN A 125 -17.97 8.66 -11.13
C ASN A 125 -17.08 7.63 -10.41
N LEU A 126 -17.61 7.04 -9.34
CA LEU A 126 -16.87 6.07 -8.53
C LEU A 126 -16.47 4.81 -9.32
N ASP A 127 -17.30 4.34 -10.24
CA ASP A 127 -16.99 3.14 -11.04
C ASP A 127 -15.76 3.37 -11.94
N LEU A 128 -15.59 4.60 -12.45
CA LEU A 128 -14.38 4.97 -13.20
C LEU A 128 -13.15 5.09 -12.31
N LEU A 129 -13.33 5.54 -11.07
CA LEU A 129 -12.24 5.70 -10.11
C LEU A 129 -11.76 4.38 -9.51
N MET A 130 -12.61 3.35 -9.45
CA MET A 130 -12.30 2.06 -8.84
C MET A 130 -11.56 1.09 -9.77
N GLY A 131 -11.35 1.44 -11.04
CA GLY A 131 -10.68 0.58 -12.00
C GLY A 131 -11.45 -0.73 -12.29
N PRO A 132 -10.84 -1.68 -13.01
CA PRO A 132 -11.46 -2.96 -13.28
C PRO A 132 -11.62 -3.79 -11.98
N PRO A 133 -12.64 -4.67 -11.88
CA PRO A 133 -12.74 -5.59 -10.75
C PRO A 133 -11.47 -6.43 -10.62
N ILE A 134 -10.91 -6.50 -9.40
CA ILE A 134 -9.85 -7.48 -9.10
C ILE A 134 -10.53 -8.84 -9.06
N THR A 135 -10.34 -9.63 -10.11
CA THR A 135 -10.59 -11.06 -10.02
C THR A 135 -9.62 -11.62 -8.98
N LYS A 136 -10.10 -12.39 -8.00
CA LYS A 136 -9.24 -13.09 -7.03
C LYS A 136 -8.07 -13.68 -7.80
N ALA A 137 -6.86 -13.16 -7.55
CA ALA A 137 -5.67 -13.69 -8.17
C ALA A 137 -5.62 -15.19 -7.80
N LEU A 138 -5.57 -16.05 -8.82
CA LEU A 138 -5.06 -17.39 -8.60
C LEU A 138 -3.68 -17.22 -7.97
N PRO A 139 -3.27 -18.09 -7.02
CA PRO A 139 -1.89 -18.06 -6.54
C PRO A 139 -0.98 -18.02 -7.75
N VAL A 140 -0.05 -17.05 -7.79
CA VAL A 140 0.93 -16.93 -8.86
C VAL A 140 1.70 -18.24 -8.89
N SER A 141 1.32 -19.13 -9.80
CA SER A 141 2.10 -20.32 -10.11
C SER A 141 3.34 -19.81 -10.81
N VAL A 142 4.46 -19.76 -10.10
CA VAL A 142 5.77 -19.50 -10.70
C VAL A 142 5.94 -20.58 -11.78
N PRO A 143 6.04 -20.21 -13.08
CA PRO A 143 6.35 -21.18 -14.10
C PRO A 143 7.73 -21.77 -13.79
N GLU A 144 7.84 -23.10 -13.74
CA GLU A 144 9.10 -23.79 -13.41
C GLU A 144 10.21 -23.56 -14.47
N ASP A 145 9.90 -22.91 -15.60
CA ASP A 145 10.78 -22.78 -16.77
C ASP A 145 10.82 -21.36 -17.40
N GLU A 146 10.92 -20.27 -16.63
CA GLU A 146 11.31 -18.97 -17.20
C GLU A 146 12.75 -18.58 -16.86
N GLU A 147 13.64 -19.02 -17.76
CA GLU A 147 15.03 -18.62 -17.88
C GLU A 147 15.14 -17.09 -18.05
N THR A 148 15.60 -16.39 -17.01
CA THR A 148 16.22 -15.05 -17.03
C THR A 148 15.70 -14.08 -18.11
N ALA A 149 14.45 -13.63 -18.00
CA ALA A 149 14.04 -12.41 -18.69
C ALA A 149 14.49 -11.20 -17.86
N GLU A 150 15.39 -10.38 -18.40
CA GLU A 150 15.75 -9.09 -17.80
C GLU A 150 14.49 -8.25 -17.61
N ILE A 151 14.14 -8.00 -16.34
CA ILE A 151 13.06 -7.09 -15.99
C ILE A 151 13.47 -5.70 -16.51
N PRO A 152 12.74 -5.10 -17.46
CA PRO A 152 13.11 -3.79 -17.99
C PRO A 152 13.12 -2.77 -16.84
N PRO A 153 14.07 -1.82 -16.81
CA PRO A 153 14.12 -0.81 -15.77
C PRO A 153 12.86 0.05 -15.88
N LEU A 154 11.95 -0.16 -14.94
CA LEU A 154 10.75 0.64 -14.81
C LEU A 154 11.17 2.00 -14.22
N ASN A 155 11.25 3.02 -15.08
CA ASN A 155 11.46 4.40 -14.66
C ASN A 155 10.15 4.94 -14.06
N PHE A 156 9.98 4.75 -12.75
CA PHE A 156 8.76 5.07 -12.01
C PHE A 156 8.66 6.54 -11.52
N ILE A 157 9.75 7.30 -11.54
CA ILE A 157 9.86 8.52 -10.72
C ILE A 157 9.40 9.81 -11.44
N ASP A 158 9.30 9.84 -12.77
CA ASP A 158 9.43 11.10 -13.50
C ASP A 158 8.15 11.82 -13.94
N LEU A 159 6.95 11.52 -13.40
CA LEU A 159 5.74 12.20 -13.86
C LEU A 159 4.75 12.71 -12.79
N MET A 160 5.19 12.97 -11.56
CA MET A 160 4.34 13.65 -10.58
C MET A 160 5.11 14.69 -9.77
N ASP A 161 4.49 15.85 -9.56
CA ASP A 161 4.97 16.90 -8.65
C ASP A 161 5.32 16.29 -7.28
N ASN A 162 6.44 16.71 -6.68
CA ASN A 162 6.96 16.17 -5.42
C ASN A 162 6.05 16.49 -4.21
N THR A 163 4.95 17.22 -4.44
CA THR A 163 3.97 17.63 -3.43
C THR A 163 2.73 16.73 -3.38
N LYS A 164 2.66 15.64 -4.17
CA LYS A 164 1.47 14.79 -4.30
C LYS A 164 1.68 13.33 -3.93
N LEU A 165 0.66 12.72 -3.30
CA LEU A 165 0.59 11.27 -3.02
C LEU A 165 0.72 10.46 -4.31
N ARG A 166 1.66 9.52 -4.34
CA ARG A 166 1.99 8.68 -5.50
C ARG A 166 1.44 7.27 -5.32
N CYS A 167 0.95 6.67 -6.40
CA CYS A 167 0.77 5.22 -6.46
C CYS A 167 2.13 4.56 -6.73
N LEU A 168 2.62 3.73 -5.80
CA LEU A 168 3.72 2.82 -6.07
C LEU A 168 3.14 1.58 -6.76
N GLY A 169 3.54 1.34 -8.00
CA GLY A 169 3.15 0.12 -8.71
C GLY A 169 3.83 -1.09 -8.14
N ILE A 170 3.03 -2.08 -7.74
CA ILE A 170 3.51 -3.37 -7.27
C ILE A 170 3.84 -4.26 -8.46
#